data_AF-A0A920FUS9-F1
#
_entry.id   AF-A0A920FUS9-F1
#
_cell.length_a   1.000
_cell.length_b   1.000
_cell.length_c   1.000
_cell.angle_alpha   90.00
_cell.angle_beta   90.00
_cell.angle_gamma   90.00
#
_symmetry.space_group_name_H-M   'P 1'
#
loop_
_entity.id
_entity.type
_entity.pdbx_description
1 polymer ?
#
loop_
_entity_poly.entity_id
_entity_poly.type
_entity_poly.pdbx_seq_one_letter_code
_entity_poly.pdbx_strand_id
1 'polypeptide(L)'
;MKMAGAHEIYVLGGMQGVGAMALGTETISPVDMIVGPGNAYVAEAKRQLYGKVGIDLFAGPTETMVIADETVDSEICATDLLGQAEHGYNSPAVLITNSKNLLRKL
;
A
#
# COMPACT_ATOMS: atom_id res chain seq x y z
N MET A 1 -3.87 16.54 -5.64
CA MET A 1 -2.89 16.69 -6.75
C MET A 1 -2.31 18.09 -6.87
N LYS A 2 -3.12 19.17 -7.02
CA LYS A 2 -2.58 20.54 -7.12
C LYS A 2 -1.67 20.96 -5.94
N MET A 3 -2.06 20.65 -4.71
CA MET A 3 -1.24 20.94 -3.52
C MET A 3 0.04 20.09 -3.42
N ALA A 4 0.09 18.96 -4.13
CA ALA A 4 1.25 18.06 -4.17
C ALA A 4 2.15 18.31 -5.39
N GLY A 5 1.85 19.30 -6.23
CA GLY A 5 2.69 19.68 -7.38
C GLY A 5 2.58 18.78 -8.61
N ALA A 6 1.47 18.05 -8.79
CA ALA A 6 1.26 17.28 -10.02
C ALA A 6 1.12 18.21 -11.23
N HIS A 7 1.94 17.99 -12.27
CA HIS A 7 1.91 18.76 -13.52
C HIS A 7 0.77 18.31 -14.44
N GLU A 8 0.52 17.01 -14.50
CA GLU A 8 -0.46 16.39 -15.40
C GLU A 8 -1.32 15.39 -14.64
N ILE A 9 -2.59 15.28 -15.01
CA ILE A 9 -3.56 14.35 -14.43
C ILE A 9 -4.30 13.66 -15.56
N TYR A 10 -4.17 12.34 -15.63
CA TYR A 10 -4.84 11.51 -16.62
C TYR A 10 -5.93 10.67 -15.94
N VAL A 11 -7.12 10.61 -16.53
CA VAL A 11 -8.20 9.70 -16.10
C VAL A 11 -7.96 8.33 -16.73
N LEU A 12 -6.84 7.70 -16.35
CA LEU A 12 -6.38 6.42 -16.86
C LEU A 12 -5.74 5.63 -15.71
N GLY A 13 -6.14 4.37 -15.53
CA GLY A 13 -5.64 3.51 -14.46
C GLY A 13 -5.41 2.07 -14.94
N GLY A 14 -5.18 1.16 -13.99
CA GLY A 14 -4.94 -0.26 -14.29
C GLY A 14 -3.62 -0.52 -15.01
N MET A 15 -3.49 -1.72 -15.59
CA MET A 15 -2.28 -2.11 -16.31
C MET A 15 -1.99 -1.21 -17.53
N GLN A 16 -3.05 -0.69 -18.18
CA GLN A 16 -2.92 0.22 -19.32
C GLN A 16 -2.36 1.59 -18.92
N GLY A 17 -2.66 2.09 -17.71
CA GLY A 17 -2.05 3.31 -17.19
C GLY A 17 -0.55 3.12 -16.94
N VAL A 18 -0.16 1.99 -16.35
CA VAL A 18 1.25 1.62 -16.17
C VAL A 18 1.94 1.51 -17.52
N GLY A 19 1.33 0.81 -18.48
CA GLY A 19 1.88 0.65 -19.83
C GLY A 19 2.05 1.99 -20.55
N ALA A 20 1.05 2.88 -20.50
CA ALA A 20 1.13 4.20 -21.11
C ALA A 20 2.27 5.04 -20.52
N MET A 21 2.44 5.05 -19.20
CA MET A 21 3.52 5.79 -18.54
C MET A 21 4.90 5.14 -18.74
N ALA A 22 4.99 3.82 -18.87
CA ALA A 22 6.27 3.14 -19.06
C ALA A 22 6.76 3.14 -20.51
N LEU A 23 5.84 3.09 -21.48
CA LEU A 23 6.14 2.93 -22.90
C LEU A 23 5.95 4.22 -23.71
N GLY A 24 5.18 5.16 -23.18
CA GLY A 24 4.72 6.33 -23.91
C GLY A 24 3.55 6.01 -24.86
N THR A 25 2.78 7.05 -25.18
CA THR A 25 1.73 7.04 -26.20
C THR A 25 1.82 8.33 -27.02
N GLU A 26 0.92 8.53 -27.98
CA GLU A 26 0.80 9.80 -28.71
C GLU A 26 0.51 11.00 -27.79
N THR A 27 -0.07 10.77 -26.61
CA THR A 27 -0.53 11.81 -25.69
C THR A 27 0.16 11.79 -24.32
N ILE A 28 0.80 10.68 -23.94
CA ILE A 28 1.46 10.50 -22.64
C ILE A 28 2.93 10.24 -22.89
N SER A 29 3.80 11.15 -22.45
CA SER A 29 5.24 10.91 -22.52
C SER A 29 5.65 9.82 -21.54
N PRO A 30 6.63 8.95 -21.88
CA PRO A 30 7.13 7.96 -20.94
C PRO A 30 7.81 8.64 -19.75
N VAL A 31 7.77 7.99 -18.59
CA VAL A 31 8.39 8.45 -17.34
C VAL A 31 9.54 7.55 -16.93
N ASP A 32 10.45 8.07 -16.11
CA ASP A 32 11.59 7.31 -15.59
C ASP A 32 11.22 6.36 -14.45
N MET A 33 10.16 6.68 -13.68
CA MET A 33 9.73 5.90 -12.53
C MET A 33 8.21 5.93 -12.34
N ILE A 34 7.64 4.77 -12.01
CA ILE A 34 6.22 4.61 -11.67
C ILE A 34 6.11 4.19 -10.20
N VAL A 35 5.41 5.02 -9.41
CA VAL A 35 5.19 4.79 -7.98
C VAL A 35 3.70 4.58 -7.68
N GLY A 36 3.44 3.89 -6.57
CA GLY A 36 2.10 3.67 -6.06
C GLY A 36 1.66 2.19 -6.16
N PRO A 37 0.91 1.71 -5.15
CA PRO A 37 0.33 0.39 -5.18
C PRO A 37 -0.87 0.33 -6.14
N GLY A 38 -1.29 -0.88 -6.47
CA GLY A 38 -2.51 -1.12 -7.23
C GLY A 38 -2.96 -2.56 -7.10
N ASN A 39 -4.01 -2.92 -7.82
CA ASN A 39 -4.49 -4.30 -7.85
C ASN A 39 -3.48 -5.25 -8.53
N ALA A 40 -3.81 -6.54 -8.59
CA ALA A 40 -2.96 -7.58 -9.17
C ALA A 40 -2.50 -7.27 -10.61
N TYR A 41 -3.34 -6.62 -11.43
CA TYR A 41 -3.00 -6.25 -12.81
C TYR A 41 -1.96 -5.12 -12.88
N VAL A 42 -2.06 -4.13 -11.99
CA VAL A 42 -1.06 -3.06 -11.87
C VAL A 42 0.27 -3.62 -11.38
N ALA A 43 0.23 -4.50 -10.37
CA ALA A 43 1.42 -5.14 -9.83
C ALA A 43 2.14 -5.99 -10.89
N GLU A 44 1.39 -6.80 -11.65
CA GLU A 44 1.96 -7.63 -12.72
C GLU A 44 2.50 -6.79 -13.87
N ALA A 45 1.81 -5.71 -14.27
CA ALA A 45 2.31 -4.80 -15.29
C ALA A 45 3.64 -4.16 -14.87
N LYS A 46 3.74 -3.66 -13.63
CA LYS A 46 4.99 -3.13 -13.06
C LYS A 46 6.09 -4.19 -13.07
N ARG A 47 5.77 -5.45 -12.77
CA ARG A 47 6.72 -6.58 -12.81
C ARG A 47 7.24 -6.88 -14.21
N GLN A 48 6.38 -6.87 -15.23
CA GLN A 48 6.82 -7.09 -16.61
C GLN A 48 7.66 -5.93 -17.16
N LEU A 49 7.40 -4.71 -16.69
CA LEU A 49 8.06 -3.48 -17.17
C LEU A 49 9.29 -3.09 -16.34
N TYR A 50 9.54 -3.78 -15.23
CA TYR A 50 10.72 -3.54 -14.39
C TYR A 50 12.02 -3.68 -15.20
N GLY A 51 12.90 -2.69 -15.07
CA GLY A 51 14.14 -2.59 -15.83
C GLY A 51 13.99 -1.78 -17.13
N LYS A 52 12.77 -1.63 -17.66
CA LYS A 52 12.47 -0.64 -18.71
C LYS A 52 12.07 0.71 -18.11
N VAL A 53 11.34 0.67 -17.00
CA VAL A 53 11.02 1.83 -16.16
C VAL A 53 11.36 1.50 -14.71
N GLY A 54 11.75 2.51 -13.93
CA GLY A 54 11.89 2.36 -12.48
C GLY A 54 10.53 2.06 -11.84
N ILE A 55 10.53 1.17 -10.84
CA ILE A 55 9.36 0.97 -9.96
C ILE A 55 9.84 1.10 -8.51
N ASP A 56 8.94 1.52 -7.63
CA ASP A 56 9.19 1.59 -6.18
C ASP A 56 9.36 0.21 -5.55
N LEU A 57 8.32 -0.64 -5.61
CA LEU A 57 8.29 -1.96 -4.99
C LEU A 57 7.25 -2.88 -5.64
N PHE A 58 7.42 -4.18 -5.43
CA PHE A 58 6.36 -5.16 -5.68
C PHE A 58 5.37 -5.14 -4.52
N ALA A 59 4.14 -4.70 -4.78
CA ALA A 59 3.14 -4.55 -3.73
C ALA A 59 2.73 -5.93 -3.16
N GLY A 60 2.85 -6.06 -1.84
CA GLY A 60 2.30 -7.17 -1.06
C GLY A 60 1.17 -6.69 -0.14
N PRO A 61 0.57 -7.59 0.66
CA PRO A 61 -0.36 -7.20 1.71
C PRO A 61 0.32 -6.24 2.69
N THR A 62 -0.42 -5.25 3.18
CA THR A 62 0.04 -4.40 4.28
C THR A 62 -0.14 -5.14 5.60
N GLU A 63 0.67 -4.84 6.61
CA GLU A 63 0.61 -5.46 7.93
C GLU A 63 0.88 -4.46 9.05
N THR A 64 0.42 -4.78 10.27
CA THR A 64 0.74 -4.04 11.49
C THR A 64 0.94 -5.02 12.65
N MET A 65 1.95 -4.76 13.47
CA MET A 65 2.25 -5.53 14.67
C MET A 65 2.40 -4.59 15.87
N VAL A 66 1.51 -4.74 16.85
CA VAL A 66 1.57 -4.04 18.12
C VAL A 66 2.29 -4.91 19.14
N ILE A 67 3.32 -4.37 19.79
CA ILE A 67 3.99 -5.04 20.92
C ILE A 67 3.70 -4.21 22.17
N ALA A 68 2.95 -4.78 23.11
CA ALA A 68 2.51 -4.05 24.29
C ALA A 68 2.45 -4.93 25.54
N ASP A 69 2.66 -4.31 26.70
CA ASP A 69 2.44 -4.92 28.00
C ASP A 69 1.17 -4.37 28.67
N GLU A 70 0.92 -4.75 29.91
CA GLU A 70 -0.30 -4.38 30.63
C GLU A 70 -0.44 -2.90 31.01
N THR A 71 0.59 -2.07 30.78
CA THR A 71 0.55 -0.65 31.09
C THR A 71 -0.15 0.18 30.02
N VAL A 72 -0.35 -0.39 28.82
CA VAL A 72 -1.03 0.26 27.70
C VAL A 72 -2.53 0.34 27.91
N ASP A 73 -3.16 1.36 27.32
CA ASP A 73 -4.60 1.37 27.12
C ASP A 73 -4.98 0.33 26.05
N SER A 74 -5.82 -0.64 26.42
CA SER A 74 -6.25 -1.71 25.53
C SER A 74 -7.06 -1.20 24.35
N GLU A 75 -7.81 -0.10 24.50
CA GLU A 75 -8.62 0.47 23.43
C GLU A 75 -7.73 0.97 22.30
N ILE A 76 -6.59 1.60 22.62
CA ILE A 76 -5.62 2.10 21.63
C ILE A 76 -5.07 0.93 20.80
N CYS A 77 -4.67 -0.17 21.47
CA CYS A 77 -4.20 -1.37 20.75
C CYS A 77 -5.29 -1.94 19.85
N ALA A 78 -6.53 -2.03 20.34
CA ALA A 78 -7.64 -2.54 19.53
C ALA A 78 -7.92 -1.65 18.30
N THR A 79 -7.91 -0.33 18.47
CA THR A 79 -8.14 0.62 17.37
C THR A 79 -7.04 0.56 16.32
N ASP A 80 -5.77 0.41 16.71
CA ASP A 80 -4.67 0.27 15.75
C ASP A 80 -4.78 -1.02 14.93
N LEU A 81 -5.11 -2.13 15.59
CA LEU A 81 -5.29 -3.43 14.92
C LEU A 81 -6.48 -3.40 13.95
N LEU A 82 -7.60 -2.80 14.36
CA LEU A 82 -8.78 -2.63 13.51
C LEU A 82 -8.50 -1.70 12.32
N GLY A 83 -7.77 -0.62 12.54
CA GLY A 83 -7.34 0.31 11.49
C GLY A 83 -6.47 -0.37 10.43
N GLN A 84 -5.67 -1.37 10.79
CA GLN A 84 -4.99 -2.19 9.79
C GLN A 84 -5.93 -3.22 9.13
N ALA A 85 -6.79 -3.87 9.91
CA ALA A 85 -7.69 -4.92 9.41
C ALA A 85 -8.71 -4.40 8.38
N GLU A 86 -9.11 -3.13 8.46
CA GLU A 86 -10.02 -2.52 7.48
C GLU A 86 -9.40 -2.34 6.08
N HIS A 87 -8.07 -2.34 5.98
CA HIS A 87 -7.37 -2.09 4.72
C HIS A 87 -7.65 -3.18 3.67
N GLY A 88 -7.95 -4.41 4.10
CA GLY A 88 -8.27 -5.51 3.20
C GLY A 88 -8.28 -6.86 3.89
N TYR A 89 -9.01 -7.80 3.30
CA TYR A 89 -9.24 -9.14 3.87
C TYR A 89 -7.95 -9.95 4.15
N ASN A 90 -6.84 -9.59 3.51
CA ASN A 90 -5.54 -10.23 3.67
C ASN A 90 -4.53 -9.38 4.47
N SER A 91 -4.99 -8.35 5.18
CA SER A 91 -4.14 -7.42 5.95
C SER A 91 -3.91 -7.97 7.36
N PRO A 92 -2.72 -8.48 7.70
CA PRO A 92 -2.47 -9.02 9.02
C PRO A 92 -2.40 -7.91 10.07
N ALA A 93 -3.12 -8.10 11.17
CA ALA A 93 -3.06 -7.27 12.37
C ALA A 93 -2.71 -8.16 13.56
N VAL A 94 -1.52 -7.97 14.14
CA VAL A 94 -0.96 -8.85 15.16
C VAL A 94 -0.69 -8.10 16.45
N LEU A 95 -1.12 -8.65 17.58
CA LEU A 95 -0.71 -8.21 18.91
C LEU A 95 0.23 -9.23 19.53
N ILE A 96 1.39 -8.76 20.00
CA ILE A 96 2.30 -9.53 20.84
C ILE A 96 2.28 -8.92 22.23
N THR A 97 1.94 -9.71 23.23
CA THR A 97 1.96 -9.30 24.64
C THR A 97 2.37 -10.42 25.56
N ASN A 98 3.00 -10.05 26.68
CA ASN A 98 3.29 -10.93 27.80
C ASN A 98 2.16 -10.94 28.86
N SER A 99 1.10 -10.14 28.70
CA SER A 99 0.02 -10.03 29.68
C SER A 99 -1.28 -10.65 29.19
N LYS A 100 -1.74 -11.68 29.90
CA LYS A 100 -3.09 -12.24 29.70
C LYS A 100 -4.20 -11.27 30.07
N ASN A 101 -3.92 -10.31 30.95
CA ASN A 101 -4.92 -9.31 31.35
C ASN A 101 -5.17 -8.32 30.23
N LEU A 102 -4.13 -7.91 29.50
CA LEU A 102 -4.30 -7.05 28.32
C LEU A 102 -5.19 -7.74 27.28
N LEU A 103 -4.92 -9.01 26.96
CA LEU A 103 -5.72 -9.78 25.99
C LEU A 103 -7.20 -9.93 26.35
N ARG A 104 -7.55 -9.88 27.64
CA ARG A 104 -8.95 -9.96 28.09
C ARG A 104 -9.68 -8.63 28.00
N LYS A 105 -8.95 -7.53 27.87
CA LYS A 105 -9.48 -6.16 27.80
C LYS A 105 -9.58 -5.64 26.36
N LEU A 106 -8.86 -6.26 25.41
CA LEU A 106 -9.11 -6.09 23.98
C LEU A 106 -10.50 -6.62 23.61
#